data_AF-A0A929NWI2-F1
#
_entry.id   AF-A0A929NWI2-F1
#
_cell.length_a   1.000
_cell.length_b   1.000
_cell.length_c   1.000
_cell.angle_alpha   90.00
_cell.angle_beta   90.00
_cell.angle_gamma   90.00
#
_symmetry.space_group_name_H-M   'P 1'
#
loop_
_entity.id
_entity.type
_entity.pdbx_description
1 polymer ?
#
loop_
_entity_poly.entity_id
_entity_poly.type
_entity_poly.pdbx_seq_one_letter_code
_entity_poly.pdbx_strand_id
1 'polypeptide(L)'
;ISFGLVLLRLFQTARRFQMEIQPQLVLLQKTLINIEGLGRQLYPELDLWQTAKPFLERWMDERVGVRAFLKGISSNIPIWAENLPELPMLVHETLIQHQTDSAHLKRLNHELQQMREETKQWHERIILILVGCAFVISASIILGLKTWSVFNLGILPLGIMLGSIGSIILLWVLIKH
;
A
#
# COMPACT_ATOMS: atom_id res chain seq x y z
N ILE A 1 42.27 12.69 -2.69
CA ILE A 1 41.35 11.70 -3.35
C ILE A 1 40.86 12.38 -4.61
N SER A 2 40.93 11.75 -5.79
CA SER A 2 40.53 12.45 -7.03
C SER A 2 39.05 12.83 -7.02
N PHE A 3 38.77 14.06 -7.44
CA PHE A 3 37.41 14.58 -7.59
C PHE A 3 36.55 13.68 -8.50
N GLY A 4 37.15 13.14 -9.57
CA GLY A 4 36.49 12.19 -10.47
C GLY A 4 35.94 10.91 -9.82
N LEU A 5 36.59 10.37 -8.78
CA LEU A 5 36.11 9.17 -8.08
C LEU A 5 34.87 9.45 -7.23
N VAL A 6 34.83 10.62 -6.58
CA VAL A 6 33.65 11.06 -5.81
C VAL A 6 32.47 11.31 -6.73
N LEU A 7 32.69 11.98 -7.87
CA LEU A 7 31.66 12.25 -8.87
C LEU A 7 31.07 10.95 -9.46
N LEU A 8 31.93 9.96 -9.76
CA LEU A 8 31.51 8.63 -10.19
C LEU A 8 30.58 7.96 -9.17
N ARG A 9 30.94 8.01 -7.89
CA ARG A 9 30.12 7.43 -6.80
C ARG A 9 28.78 8.11 -6.64
N LEU A 10 28.72 9.45 -6.76
CA LEU A 10 27.45 10.19 -6.73
C LEU A 10 26.53 9.78 -7.87
N PHE A 11 27.07 9.61 -9.07
CA PHE A 11 26.31 9.20 -10.25
C PHE A 11 25.80 7.76 -10.16
N GLN A 12 26.64 6.84 -9.66
CA GLN A 12 26.25 5.45 -9.40
C GLN A 12 25.15 5.37 -8.35
N THR A 13 25.24 6.20 -7.31
CA THR A 13 24.20 6.30 -6.28
C THR A 13 22.90 6.83 -6.86
N ALA A 14 22.94 7.92 -7.65
CA ALA A 14 21.76 8.45 -8.34
C ALA A 14 21.10 7.40 -9.26
N ARG A 15 21.92 6.61 -9.97
CA ARG A 15 21.44 5.52 -10.85
C ARG A 15 20.79 4.39 -10.06
N ARG A 16 21.34 4.05 -8.88
CA ARG A 16 20.79 3.04 -7.98
C ARG A 16 19.40 3.42 -7.44
N PHE A 17 19.14 4.71 -7.30
CA PHE A 17 17.81 5.24 -6.93
C PHE A 17 16.88 5.46 -8.13
N GLN A 18 17.19 4.88 -9.30
CA GLN A 18 16.37 4.98 -10.51
C GLN A 18 16.08 6.42 -10.97
N MET A 19 16.92 7.41 -10.60
CA MET A 19 16.83 8.73 -11.23
C MET A 19 17.16 8.59 -12.72
N GLU A 20 16.33 9.15 -13.60
CA GLU A 20 16.64 9.27 -15.03
C GLU A 20 17.83 10.21 -15.21
N ILE A 21 19.02 9.62 -15.34
CA ILE A 21 20.22 10.42 -15.50
C ILE A 21 20.34 10.86 -16.95
N GLN A 22 20.08 12.14 -17.20
CA GLN A 22 20.14 12.71 -18.54
C GLN A 22 21.56 12.64 -19.13
N PRO A 23 21.70 12.40 -20.45
CA PRO A 23 23.00 12.28 -21.13
C PRO A 23 23.94 13.48 -20.94
N GLN A 24 23.42 14.70 -20.70
CA GLN A 24 24.27 15.89 -20.52
C GLN A 24 25.09 15.84 -19.22
N LEU A 25 24.61 15.14 -18.19
CA LEU A 25 25.34 14.99 -16.92
C LEU A 25 26.56 14.06 -17.06
N VAL A 26 26.53 13.13 -18.03
CA VAL A 26 27.70 12.28 -18.39
C VAL A 26 28.76 13.10 -19.13
N LEU A 27 28.36 14.13 -19.89
CA LEU A 27 29.30 15.00 -20.62
C LEU A 27 30.02 15.98 -19.68
N LEU A 28 29.33 16.48 -18.65
CA LEU A 28 29.93 17.27 -17.57
C LEU A 28 31.03 16.50 -16.84
N GLN A 29 30.84 15.20 -16.64
CA GLN A 29 31.88 14.33 -16.08
C GLN A 29 33.12 14.29 -16.98
N LYS A 30 32.96 14.27 -18.32
CA LYS A 30 34.09 14.32 -19.26
C LYS A 30 34.80 15.68 -19.24
N THR A 31 34.07 16.79 -19.12
CA THR A 31 34.70 18.12 -19.03
C THR A 31 35.43 18.31 -17.71
N LEU A 32 34.87 17.87 -16.58
CA LEU A 32 35.52 17.93 -15.27
C LEU A 32 36.78 17.05 -15.19
N ILE A 33 36.76 15.85 -15.80
CA ILE A 33 37.95 14.98 -15.88
C ILE A 33 39.02 15.62 -16.77
N ASN A 34 38.64 16.24 -17.90
CA ASN A 34 39.58 16.93 -18.77
C ASN A 34 40.22 18.15 -18.06
N ILE A 35 39.43 18.90 -17.30
CA ILE A 35 39.91 20.03 -16.48
C ILE A 35 40.80 19.55 -15.33
N GLU A 36 40.54 18.38 -14.72
CA GLU A 36 41.45 17.75 -13.75
C GLU A 36 42.80 17.38 -14.40
N GLY A 37 42.77 16.84 -15.62
CA GLY A 37 43.96 16.53 -16.41
C GLY A 37 44.79 17.77 -16.74
N LEU A 38 44.15 18.81 -17.26
CA LEU A 38 44.79 20.11 -17.55
C LEU A 38 45.29 20.80 -16.27
N GLY A 39 44.51 20.74 -15.19
CA GLY A 39 44.87 21.30 -13.89
C GLY A 39 46.13 20.66 -13.29
N ARG A 40 46.28 19.33 -13.43
CA ARG A 40 47.51 18.62 -13.02
C ARG A 40 48.70 18.83 -13.95
N GLN A 41 48.47 19.12 -15.23
CA GLN A 41 49.53 19.52 -16.16
C GLN A 41 50.10 20.90 -15.82
N LEU A 42 49.25 21.84 -15.37
CA LEU A 42 49.69 23.17 -14.91
C LEU A 42 50.21 23.18 -13.46
N TYR A 43 49.60 22.40 -12.56
CA TYR A 43 49.96 22.30 -11.15
C TYR A 43 49.98 20.82 -10.72
N PRO A 44 51.15 20.16 -10.72
CA PRO A 44 51.26 18.71 -10.50
C PRO A 44 50.71 18.20 -9.16
N GLU A 45 50.68 19.06 -8.13
CA GLU A 45 50.22 18.74 -6.78
C GLU A 45 48.77 19.19 -6.50
N LEU A 46 48.04 19.69 -7.50
CA LEU A 46 46.69 20.22 -7.33
C LEU A 46 45.65 19.11 -7.03
N ASP A 47 45.14 19.08 -5.78
CA ASP A 47 43.95 18.30 -5.42
C ASP A 47 42.68 19.17 -5.57
N LEU A 48 42.01 19.05 -6.73
CA LEU A 48 40.78 19.80 -7.02
C LEU A 48 39.68 19.64 -5.97
N TRP A 49 39.65 18.53 -5.23
CA TRP A 49 38.68 18.33 -4.16
C TRP A 49 38.86 19.36 -3.03
N GLN A 50 40.10 19.61 -2.62
CA GLN A 50 40.37 20.55 -1.52
C GLN A 50 39.94 21.97 -1.87
N THR A 51 40.13 22.37 -3.12
CA THR A 51 39.73 23.70 -3.61
C THR A 51 38.22 23.83 -3.82
N ALA A 52 37.55 22.78 -4.32
CA ALA A 52 36.13 22.82 -4.66
C ALA A 52 35.18 22.59 -3.47
N LYS A 53 35.62 21.83 -2.45
CA LYS A 53 34.84 21.51 -1.24
C LYS A 53 34.14 22.73 -0.60
N PRO A 54 34.82 23.84 -0.29
CA PRO A 54 34.18 24.97 0.37
C PRO A 54 33.08 25.64 -0.48
N PHE A 55 33.17 25.56 -1.82
CA PHE A 55 32.11 26.07 -2.70
C PHE A 55 30.88 25.17 -2.68
N LEU A 56 31.08 23.85 -2.69
CA LEU A 56 29.99 22.87 -2.63
C LEU A 56 29.23 22.96 -1.30
N GLU A 57 29.96 23.09 -0.18
CA GLU A 57 29.36 23.19 1.16
C GLU A 57 28.48 24.44 1.29
N ARG A 58 28.96 25.60 0.83
CA ARG A 58 28.17 26.84 0.82
C ARG A 58 26.92 26.71 -0.05
N TRP A 59 27.07 26.18 -1.27
CA TRP A 59 25.94 26.01 -2.18
C TRP A 59 24.87 25.05 -1.62
N MET A 60 25.30 23.96 -0.97
CA MET A 60 24.38 23.00 -0.37
C MET A 60 23.65 23.59 0.85
N ASP A 61 24.33 24.39 1.68
CA ASP A 61 23.70 25.10 2.80
C ASP A 61 22.64 26.11 2.31
N GLU A 62 22.90 26.78 1.19
CA GLU A 62 21.97 27.73 0.57
C GLU A 62 20.75 27.06 -0.09
N ARG A 63 20.88 25.83 -0.60
CA ARG A 63 19.82 25.15 -1.38
C ARG A 63 19.07 24.08 -0.62
N VAL A 64 19.74 23.34 0.25
CA VAL A 64 19.21 22.15 0.94
C VAL A 64 19.19 22.36 2.46
N GLY A 65 19.81 23.43 2.98
CA GLY A 65 19.85 23.72 4.41
C GLY A 65 18.48 24.00 5.03
N VAL A 66 18.32 23.64 6.29
CA VAL A 66 17.12 23.95 7.11
C VAL A 66 16.82 25.45 7.10
N ARG A 67 17.86 26.29 7.07
CA ARG A 67 17.72 27.75 6.96
C ARG A 67 17.08 28.18 5.64
N ALA A 68 17.42 27.55 4.51
CA ALA A 68 16.83 27.83 3.22
C ALA A 68 15.35 27.43 3.17
N PHE A 69 15.01 26.29 3.78
CA PHE A 69 13.63 25.84 3.95
C PHE A 69 12.80 26.81 4.80
N LEU A 70 13.32 27.21 5.98
CA LEU A 70 12.66 28.18 6.86
C LEU A 70 12.50 29.55 6.20
N LYS A 71 13.51 30.00 5.44
CA LYS A 71 13.44 31.24 4.67
C LYS A 71 12.41 31.15 3.53
N GLY A 72 12.32 30.00 2.86
CA GLY A 72 11.29 29.73 1.84
C GLY A 72 9.89 29.75 2.42
N ILE A 73 9.68 29.17 3.60
CA ILE A 73 8.40 29.26 4.31
C ILE A 73 8.12 30.72 4.68
N SER A 74 9.05 31.40 5.36
CA SER A 74 8.86 32.78 5.81
C SER A 74 8.61 33.75 4.67
N SER A 75 9.21 33.52 3.49
CA SER A 75 8.98 34.35 2.30
C SER A 75 7.57 34.20 1.72
N ASN A 76 6.91 33.06 1.97
CA ASN A 76 5.56 32.76 1.50
C ASN A 76 4.49 32.98 2.58
N ILE A 77 4.86 33.14 3.86
CA ILE A 77 3.94 33.47 4.97
C ILE A 77 2.96 34.61 4.65
N PRO A 78 3.37 35.78 4.10
CA PRO A 78 2.41 36.86 3.84
C PRO A 78 1.33 36.46 2.82
N ILE A 79 1.70 35.72 1.77
CA ILE A 79 0.77 35.18 0.77
C ILE A 79 -0.19 34.16 1.42
N TRP A 80 0.30 33.35 2.35
CA TRP A 80 -0.53 32.38 3.07
C TRP A 80 -1.45 33.07 4.07
N ALA A 81 -1.00 34.16 4.70
CA ALA A 81 -1.76 34.94 5.67
C ALA A 81 -2.94 35.68 5.02
N GLU A 82 -2.81 36.08 3.75
CA GLU A 82 -3.92 36.67 2.97
C GLU A 82 -5.01 35.64 2.64
N ASN A 83 -4.66 34.38 2.42
CA ASN A 83 -5.59 33.30 2.06
C ASN A 83 -6.06 32.47 3.27
N LEU A 84 -5.42 32.62 4.43
CA LEU A 84 -5.75 31.95 5.70
C LEU A 84 -7.17 32.24 6.24
N PRO A 85 -7.74 33.47 6.09
CA PRO A 85 -9.07 33.78 6.59
C PRO A 85 -10.19 32.99 5.91
N GLU A 86 -9.97 32.45 4.70
CA GLU A 86 -10.97 31.67 3.95
C GLU A 86 -10.97 30.18 4.33
N LEU A 87 -9.86 29.67 4.87
CA LEU A 87 -9.75 28.28 5.34
C LEU A 87 -10.78 27.89 6.41
N PRO A 88 -11.06 28.69 7.47
CA PRO A 88 -12.06 28.31 8.45
C PRO A 88 -13.46 28.20 7.83
N MET A 89 -13.79 29.02 6.83
CA MET A 89 -15.06 28.92 6.11
C MET A 89 -15.13 27.62 5.29
N LEU A 90 -14.09 27.28 4.52
CA LEU A 90 -14.02 26.02 3.75
C LEU A 90 -14.03 24.77 4.65
N VAL A 91 -13.33 24.83 5.79
CA VAL A 91 -13.31 23.75 6.79
C VAL A 91 -14.67 23.65 7.49
N HIS A 92 -15.31 24.78 7.80
CA HIS A 92 -16.64 24.80 8.42
C HIS A 92 -17.73 24.37 7.44
N GLU A 93 -17.68 24.81 6.19
CA GLU A 93 -18.56 24.38 5.11
C GLU A 93 -18.38 22.88 4.87
N THR A 94 -17.17 22.33 4.77
CA THR A 94 -16.97 20.87 4.64
C THR A 94 -17.43 20.09 5.87
N LEU A 95 -17.16 20.57 7.09
CA LEU A 95 -17.59 19.94 8.34
C LEU A 95 -19.11 20.01 8.57
N ILE A 96 -19.78 21.08 8.14
CA ILE A 96 -21.24 21.24 8.24
C ILE A 96 -21.96 20.60 7.04
N GLN A 97 -21.36 20.62 5.85
CA GLN A 97 -21.88 19.94 4.66
C GLN A 97 -21.90 18.42 4.84
N HIS A 98 -21.08 17.86 5.74
CA HIS A 98 -21.24 16.48 6.21
C HIS A 98 -22.56 16.20 6.95
N GLN A 99 -23.33 17.21 7.35
CA GLN A 99 -24.68 17.06 7.90
C GLN A 99 -25.77 17.17 6.81
N THR A 100 -25.50 17.91 5.72
CA THR A 100 -26.47 18.18 4.63
C THR A 100 -26.31 17.25 3.42
N ASP A 101 -25.11 16.74 3.11
CA ASP A 101 -24.84 15.65 2.14
C ASP A 101 -25.26 14.27 2.68
N SER A 102 -26.32 14.26 3.47
CA SER A 102 -26.98 13.07 3.98
C SER A 102 -27.36 12.09 2.87
N ALA A 103 -27.57 12.52 1.63
CA ALA A 103 -27.87 11.63 0.52
C ALA A 103 -26.65 10.82 0.03
N HIS A 104 -25.48 11.43 -0.10
CA HIS A 104 -24.26 10.74 -0.53
C HIS A 104 -23.69 9.86 0.59
N LEU A 105 -23.70 10.36 1.82
CA LEU A 105 -23.33 9.57 3.00
C LEU A 105 -24.32 8.45 3.29
N LYS A 106 -25.64 8.64 3.09
CA LYS A 106 -26.62 7.54 3.16
C LYS A 106 -26.38 6.52 2.06
N ARG A 107 -26.05 6.92 0.82
CA ARG A 107 -25.73 5.98 -0.26
C ARG A 107 -24.47 5.16 0.06
N LEU A 108 -23.39 5.80 0.48
CA LEU A 108 -22.16 5.10 0.83
C LEU A 108 -22.35 4.16 2.03
N ASN A 109 -23.06 4.61 3.06
CA ASN A 109 -23.43 3.74 4.18
C ASN A 109 -24.37 2.60 3.75
N HIS A 110 -25.31 2.85 2.84
CA HIS A 110 -26.21 1.84 2.32
C HIS A 110 -25.48 0.79 1.47
N GLU A 111 -24.53 1.20 0.63
CA GLU A 111 -23.65 0.30 -0.13
C GLU A 111 -22.77 -0.55 0.80
N LEU A 112 -22.19 0.06 1.84
CA LEU A 112 -21.42 -0.67 2.87
C LEU A 112 -22.30 -1.63 3.69
N GLN A 113 -23.56 -1.26 3.94
CA GLN A 113 -24.53 -2.14 4.58
C GLN A 113 -24.96 -3.29 3.67
N GLN A 114 -25.24 -3.04 2.39
CA GLN A 114 -25.54 -4.07 1.40
C GLN A 114 -24.37 -5.07 1.28
N MET A 115 -23.13 -4.57 1.18
CA MET A 115 -21.93 -5.41 1.22
C MET A 115 -21.84 -6.25 2.50
N ARG A 116 -22.15 -5.68 3.67
CA ARG A 116 -22.18 -6.41 4.95
C ARG A 116 -23.29 -7.46 5.01
N GLU A 117 -24.46 -7.18 4.46
CA GLU A 117 -25.59 -8.11 4.42
C GLU A 117 -25.32 -9.27 3.45
N GLU A 118 -24.78 -8.99 2.27
CA GLU A 118 -24.34 -10.01 1.32
C GLU A 118 -23.27 -10.91 1.96
N THR A 119 -22.30 -10.32 2.67
CA THR A 119 -21.25 -11.07 3.36
C THR A 119 -21.83 -11.96 4.47
N LYS A 120 -22.79 -11.47 5.26
CA LYS A 120 -23.42 -12.27 6.34
C LYS A 120 -24.24 -13.44 5.78
N GLN A 121 -25.03 -13.20 4.74
CA GLN A 121 -25.85 -14.26 4.14
C GLN A 121 -24.99 -15.36 3.50
N TRP A 122 -23.84 -15.00 2.91
CA TRP A 122 -22.87 -15.97 2.41
C TRP A 122 -22.25 -16.83 3.52
N HIS A 123 -21.88 -16.24 4.67
CA HIS A 123 -21.28 -16.99 5.78
C HIS A 123 -22.25 -18.00 6.41
N GLU A 124 -23.51 -17.63 6.63
CA GLU A 124 -24.51 -18.56 7.19
C GLU A 124 -24.80 -19.74 6.25
N ARG A 125 -24.83 -19.50 4.94
CA ARG A 125 -25.05 -20.54 3.92
C ARG A 125 -23.85 -21.47 3.78
N ILE A 126 -22.63 -20.93 3.80
CA ILE A 126 -21.40 -21.73 3.73
C ILE A 126 -21.29 -22.66 4.95
N ILE A 127 -21.60 -22.17 6.15
CA ILE A 127 -21.57 -23.00 7.37
C ILE A 127 -22.58 -24.14 7.27
N LEU A 128 -23.81 -23.89 6.80
CA LEU A 128 -24.83 -24.93 6.66
C LEU A 128 -24.49 -25.98 5.60
N ILE A 129 -23.92 -25.56 4.46
CA ILE A 129 -23.43 -26.50 3.43
C ILE A 129 -22.29 -27.35 3.98
N LEU A 130 -21.35 -26.74 4.71
CA LEU A 130 -20.22 -27.45 5.31
C LEU A 130 -20.68 -28.48 6.35
N VAL A 131 -21.67 -28.13 7.20
CA VAL A 131 -22.30 -29.07 8.15
C VAL A 131 -23.04 -30.19 7.42
N GLY A 132 -23.79 -29.89 6.37
CA GLY A 132 -24.47 -30.89 5.55
C GLY A 132 -23.50 -31.88 4.89
N CYS A 133 -22.42 -31.38 4.28
CA CYS A 133 -21.36 -32.22 3.73
C CYS A 133 -20.70 -33.10 4.79
N ALA A 134 -20.40 -32.57 5.97
CA ALA A 134 -19.84 -33.34 7.07
C ALA A 134 -20.76 -34.49 7.52
N PHE A 135 -22.08 -34.26 7.54
CA PHE A 135 -23.05 -35.32 7.84
C PHE A 135 -23.14 -36.38 6.74
N VAL A 136 -23.13 -35.99 5.47
CA VAL A 136 -23.14 -36.95 4.34
C VAL A 136 -21.87 -37.79 4.33
N ILE A 137 -20.71 -37.19 4.59
CA ILE A 137 -19.43 -37.91 4.71
C ILE A 137 -19.48 -38.87 5.90
N SER A 138 -19.98 -38.43 7.06
CA SER A 138 -20.15 -39.28 8.25
C SER A 138 -21.08 -40.47 7.97
N ALA A 139 -22.23 -40.25 7.33
CA ALA A 139 -23.15 -41.31 6.94
C ALA A 139 -22.52 -42.28 5.92
N SER A 140 -21.76 -41.75 4.96
CA SER A 140 -21.04 -42.55 3.96
C SER A 140 -19.95 -43.41 4.60
N ILE A 141 -19.21 -42.88 5.57
CA ILE A 141 -18.21 -43.63 6.35
C ILE A 141 -18.87 -44.72 7.19
N ILE A 142 -20.00 -44.44 7.83
CA ILE A 142 -20.75 -45.42 8.63
C ILE A 142 -21.28 -46.57 7.74
N LEU A 143 -21.80 -46.25 6.55
CA LEU A 143 -22.25 -47.26 5.59
C LEU A 143 -21.08 -48.03 4.95
N GLY A 144 -19.94 -47.37 4.74
CA GLY A 144 -18.71 -48.01 4.24
C GLY A 144 -18.08 -48.95 5.28
N LEU A 145 -18.09 -48.59 6.56
CA LEU A 145 -17.66 -49.45 7.66
C LEU A 145 -18.64 -50.60 7.93
N LYS A 146 -19.93 -50.44 7.63
CA LYS A 146 -20.94 -51.52 7.70
C LYS A 146 -20.61 -52.69 6.77
N THR A 147 -19.90 -52.45 5.66
CA THR A 147 -19.45 -53.50 4.73
C THR A 147 -18.43 -54.47 5.34
N TRP A 148 -17.82 -54.13 6.48
CA TRP A 148 -16.78 -54.94 7.16
C TRP A 148 -17.22 -55.62 8.47
N SER A 149 -18.54 -55.82 8.68
CA SER A 149 -19.06 -56.84 9.61
C SER A 149 -18.62 -56.75 11.09
N VAL A 150 -18.98 -55.69 11.85
CA VAL A 150 -18.76 -55.74 13.32
C VAL A 150 -19.80 -55.09 14.26
N PHE A 151 -20.82 -54.32 13.85
CA PHE A 151 -21.71 -53.67 14.86
C PHE A 151 -23.22 -53.65 14.54
N ASN A 152 -23.92 -54.51 15.30
CA ASN A 152 -25.31 -54.54 15.81
C ASN A 152 -26.45 -53.72 15.13
N LEU A 153 -27.60 -54.40 14.99
CA LEU A 153 -28.86 -54.00 14.34
C LEU A 153 -29.55 -52.73 14.92
N GLY A 154 -29.05 -52.15 16.03
CA GLY A 154 -29.68 -51.04 16.73
C GLY A 154 -29.31 -49.63 16.23
N ILE A 155 -28.25 -49.48 15.42
CA ILE A 155 -27.72 -48.17 14.99
C ILE A 155 -28.29 -47.74 13.62
N LEU A 156 -28.94 -48.67 12.92
CA LEU A 156 -29.57 -48.47 11.61
C LEU A 156 -30.58 -47.31 11.54
N PRO A 157 -31.55 -47.18 12.47
CA PRO A 157 -32.53 -46.10 12.38
C PRO A 157 -31.90 -44.74 12.63
N LEU A 158 -30.86 -44.66 13.48
CA LEU A 158 -30.20 -43.39 13.80
C LEU A 158 -29.48 -42.80 12.59
N GLY A 159 -28.77 -43.62 11.81
CA GLY A 159 -28.04 -43.16 10.63
C GLY A 159 -28.96 -42.63 9.52
N ILE A 160 -30.11 -43.30 9.31
CA ILE A 160 -31.10 -42.88 8.32
C ILE A 160 -31.79 -41.58 8.77
N MET A 161 -32.08 -41.42 10.07
CA MET A 161 -32.65 -40.18 10.60
C MET A 161 -31.69 -38.98 10.49
N LEU A 162 -30.40 -39.18 10.75
CA LEU A 162 -29.40 -38.13 10.59
C LEU A 162 -29.22 -37.72 9.13
N GLY A 163 -29.24 -38.68 8.20
CA GLY A 163 -29.20 -38.42 6.77
C GLY A 163 -30.44 -37.69 6.24
N SER A 164 -31.64 -38.06 6.71
CA SER A 164 -32.88 -37.39 6.28
C SER A 164 -32.99 -35.97 6.80
N ILE A 165 -32.55 -35.70 8.05
CA ILE A 165 -32.48 -34.35 8.62
C ILE A 165 -31.53 -33.47 7.81
N GLY A 166 -30.34 -33.98 7.44
CA GLY A 166 -29.40 -33.25 6.59
C GLY A 166 -29.97 -32.93 5.20
N SER A 167 -30.70 -33.86 4.60
CA SER A 167 -31.35 -33.66 3.29
C SER A 167 -32.48 -32.63 3.34
N ILE A 168 -33.28 -32.63 4.41
CA ILE A 168 -34.37 -31.65 4.61
C ILE A 168 -33.83 -30.22 4.79
N ILE A 169 -32.72 -30.06 5.52
CA ILE A 169 -32.07 -28.74 5.70
C ILE A 169 -31.54 -28.22 4.35
N LEU A 170 -30.94 -29.08 3.53
CA LEU A 170 -30.50 -28.73 2.18
C LEU A 170 -31.65 -28.29 1.28
N LEU A 171 -32.78 -28.99 1.33
CA LEU A 171 -33.97 -28.69 0.53
C LEU A 171 -34.62 -27.36 0.96
N TRP A 172 -34.66 -27.07 2.26
CA TRP A 172 -35.17 -25.80 2.79
C TRP A 172 -34.31 -24.60 2.38
N VAL A 173 -32.99 -24.78 2.29
CA VAL A 173 -32.06 -23.74 1.79
C VAL A 173 -32.25 -23.47 0.30
N LEU A 174 -32.56 -24.50 -0.51
CA LEU A 174 -32.76 -24.36 -1.96
C LEU A 174 -34.07 -23.61 -2.31
N ILE A 175 -35.12 -23.76 -1.49
CA ILE A 175 -36.45 -23.16 -1.71
C ILE A 175 -36.53 -21.69 -1.29
N LYS A 176 -35.64 -21.23 -0.41
CA LYS A 176 -35.64 -19.83 0.08
C LYS A 176 -34.92 -18.86 -0.89
N HIS A 177 -34.55 -19.33 -2.08
CA HIS A 177 -33.98 -18.52 -3.16
C HIS A 177 -35.00 -18.35 -4.28
#